data_AF-A0AAN8CJQ6-F1
#
_entry.id   AF-A0AAN8CJQ6-F1
#
_cell.length_a   1.000
_cell.length_b   1.000
_cell.length_c   1.000
_cell.angle_alpha   90.00
_cell.angle_beta   90.00
_cell.angle_gamma   90.00
#
_symmetry.space_group_name_H-M   'P 1'
#
loop_
_entity.id
_entity.type
_entity.pdbx_description
1 polymer ?
#
loop_
_entity_poly.entity_id
_entity_poly.type
_entity_poly.pdbx_seq_one_letter_code
_entity_poly.pdbx_strand_id
1 'polypeptide(L)'
;MLRLGYILLWMAAAIILCQARPNVKLNSQSSSGLRSDCAANVMRLSLDKALAVGNQLEVEAINGTKHILLTPSMAAQCGYSMESDPWGNTRIYTSLMGCFVDNKDDTVPETRVFSVFLGTFLHDVELRNITFSTGVLTVEESNAKGFTVQEHSLANGSKSFSLQVPFDADVVFKHV
;
A
#
# COMPACT_ATOMS: atom_id res chain seq x y z
N MET A 1 -11.63 50.95 20.31
CA MET A 1 -10.93 49.71 20.73
C MET A 1 -11.72 48.42 20.49
N LEU A 2 -13.07 48.40 20.43
CA LEU A 2 -13.85 47.16 20.19
C LEU A 2 -13.84 46.60 18.75
N ARG A 3 -13.53 47.40 17.71
CA ARG A 3 -13.56 46.91 16.31
C ARG A 3 -12.34 46.11 15.87
N LEU A 4 -11.17 46.34 16.47
CA LEU A 4 -9.94 45.61 16.13
C LEU A 4 -9.95 44.18 16.67
N GLY A 5 -10.57 43.98 17.85
CA GLY A 5 -10.72 42.65 18.46
C GLY A 5 -11.64 41.73 17.65
N TYR A 6 -12.69 42.28 17.03
CA TYR A 6 -13.60 41.49 16.18
C TYR A 6 -12.87 40.99 14.93
N ILE A 7 -12.06 41.83 14.27
CA ILE A 7 -11.32 41.46 13.04
C ILE A 7 -10.29 40.36 13.32
N LEU A 8 -9.59 40.40 14.47
CA LEU A 8 -8.66 39.34 14.88
C LEU A 8 -9.38 38.01 15.17
N LEU A 9 -10.60 38.04 15.71
CA LEU A 9 -11.44 36.86 15.92
C LEU A 9 -11.90 36.20 14.62
N TRP A 10 -12.19 36.98 13.57
CA TRP A 10 -12.56 36.44 12.26
C TRP A 10 -11.38 35.82 11.50
N MET A 11 -10.19 36.39 11.64
CA MET A 11 -8.97 35.82 11.05
C MET A 11 -8.56 34.50 11.72
N ALA A 12 -8.82 34.34 13.03
CA ALA A 12 -8.58 33.09 13.73
C ALA A 12 -9.56 31.97 13.31
N ALA A 13 -10.82 32.29 13.04
CA ALA A 13 -11.83 31.31 12.63
C ALA A 13 -11.61 30.76 11.22
N ALA A 14 -11.04 31.56 10.30
CA ALA A 14 -10.74 31.11 8.93
C ALA A 14 -9.57 30.10 8.86
N ILE A 15 -8.64 30.13 9.83
CA ILE A 15 -7.50 29.21 9.88
C ILE A 15 -7.95 27.79 10.32
N ILE A 16 -9.05 27.68 11.06
CA ILE A 16 -9.54 26.40 11.60
C ILE A 16 -10.34 25.59 10.55
N LEU A 17 -10.89 26.21 9.50
CA LEU A 17 -11.68 25.50 8.49
C LEU A 17 -10.88 24.91 7.30
N CYS A 18 -9.57 25.21 7.19
CA CYS A 18 -8.80 24.84 6.00
C CYS A 18 -8.11 23.46 6.05
N GLN A 19 -8.24 22.69 7.12
CA GLN A 19 -7.57 21.37 7.18
C GLN A 19 -8.54 20.28 7.63
N ALA A 20 -9.11 19.57 6.66
CA ALA A 20 -8.96 18.12 6.50
C ALA A 20 -10.08 17.56 5.62
N ARG A 21 -9.79 17.39 4.32
CA ARG A 21 -10.47 16.36 3.51
C ARG A 21 -10.00 15.00 4.04
N PRO A 22 -10.87 14.06 4.42
CA PRO A 22 -10.42 12.71 4.71
C PRO A 22 -10.11 12.04 3.36
N ASN A 23 -8.82 11.92 3.04
CA ASN A 23 -8.36 11.14 1.91
C ASN A 23 -8.35 9.68 2.35
N VAL A 24 -9.43 8.96 2.03
CA VAL A 24 -9.53 7.52 2.20
C VAL A 24 -8.56 6.87 1.21
N LYS A 25 -7.50 6.21 1.71
CA LYS A 25 -6.76 5.21 0.94
C LYS A 25 -6.44 4.00 1.83
N LEU A 26 -6.35 2.85 1.18
CA LEU A 26 -6.41 1.48 1.72
C LEU A 26 -5.08 0.78 1.37
N ASN A 27 -4.67 -0.28 2.11
CA ASN A 27 -4.13 -1.56 1.56
C ASN A 27 -2.92 -2.26 2.26
N SER A 28 -3.07 -3.05 3.32
CA SER A 28 -3.23 -4.49 3.45
C SER A 28 -1.90 -5.20 3.33
N GLN A 29 -1.34 -5.63 4.47
CA GLN A 29 -0.43 -6.78 4.46
C GLN A 29 -0.78 -7.72 5.61
N SER A 30 -1.57 -8.73 5.23
CA SER A 30 -2.04 -9.87 6.01
C SER A 30 -0.98 -10.97 6.06
N SER A 31 -0.85 -11.63 7.21
CA SER A 31 0.09 -12.72 7.53
C SER A 31 -0.27 -14.06 6.85
N SER A 32 -0.70 -14.04 5.60
CA SER A 32 -1.47 -15.12 4.96
C SER A 32 -0.65 -16.12 4.13
N GLY A 33 0.68 -16.08 4.14
CA GLY A 33 1.54 -16.90 3.26
C GLY A 33 1.55 -16.45 1.79
N LEU A 34 1.01 -15.25 1.54
CA LEU A 34 1.00 -14.56 0.25
C LEU A 34 1.85 -13.30 0.38
N ARG A 35 2.83 -13.12 -0.51
CA ARG A 35 3.75 -11.98 -0.51
C ARG A 35 3.80 -11.31 -1.88
N SER A 36 3.72 -9.99 -1.92
CA SER A 36 3.89 -9.20 -3.15
C SER A 36 5.16 -8.35 -3.09
N ASP A 37 5.98 -8.37 -4.13
CA ASP A 37 7.11 -7.46 -4.30
C ASP A 37 7.12 -6.89 -5.75
N CYS A 38 7.60 -5.67 -5.94
CA CYS A 38 7.90 -5.14 -7.28
C CYS A 38 9.37 -5.39 -7.61
N ALA A 39 9.65 -6.08 -8.70
CA ALA A 39 10.99 -6.38 -9.18
C ALA A 39 11.19 -5.75 -10.56
N ALA A 40 11.66 -4.50 -10.57
CA ALA A 40 11.82 -3.68 -11.77
C ALA A 40 10.51 -3.55 -12.56
N ASN A 41 10.43 -4.14 -13.74
CA ASN A 41 9.30 -4.04 -14.66
C ASN A 41 8.21 -5.10 -14.45
N VAL A 42 8.32 -5.92 -13.41
CA VAL A 42 7.32 -6.93 -13.06
C VAL A 42 6.92 -6.84 -11.59
N MET A 43 5.66 -7.08 -11.29
CA MET A 43 5.20 -7.40 -9.95
C MET A 43 5.25 -8.91 -9.75
N ARG A 44 5.73 -9.34 -8.58
CA ARG A 44 5.90 -10.73 -8.19
C ARG A 44 5.00 -11.03 -7.00
N LEU A 45 4.10 -11.98 -7.16
CA LEU A 45 3.28 -12.57 -6.11
C LEU A 45 3.85 -13.94 -5.75
N SER A 46 4.18 -14.17 -4.49
CA SER A 46 4.70 -15.44 -3.96
C SER A 46 3.65 -16.06 -3.04
N LEU A 47 3.30 -17.31 -3.31
CA LEU A 47 2.33 -18.10 -2.57
C LEU A 47 3.06 -19.27 -1.92
N ASP A 48 2.95 -19.38 -0.60
CA ASP A 48 3.48 -20.51 0.14
C ASP A 48 2.75 -21.80 -0.25
N LYS A 49 3.46 -22.93 -0.16
CA LYS A 49 2.93 -24.26 -0.49
C LYS A 49 1.57 -24.56 0.16
N ALA A 50 1.34 -24.08 1.38
CA ALA A 50 0.09 -24.29 2.11
C ALA A 50 -1.14 -23.65 1.42
N LEU A 51 -0.94 -22.66 0.55
CA LEU A 51 -1.98 -21.98 -0.21
C LEU A 51 -2.16 -22.55 -1.62
N ALA A 52 -1.13 -23.22 -2.15
CA ALA A 52 -1.14 -23.84 -3.46
C ALA A 52 -1.66 -25.30 -3.42
N VAL A 53 -2.44 -25.67 -2.40
CA VAL A 53 -2.92 -27.06 -2.18
C VAL A 53 -4.17 -27.32 -3.04
N GLY A 54 -3.99 -27.98 -4.18
CA GLY A 54 -5.09 -28.44 -5.05
C GLY A 54 -4.67 -28.65 -6.50
N ASN A 55 -5.47 -29.35 -7.30
CA ASN A 55 -5.26 -29.46 -8.74
C ASN A 55 -5.54 -28.09 -9.40
N GLN A 56 -4.47 -27.49 -9.95
CA GLN A 56 -4.43 -26.22 -10.69
C GLN A 56 -4.88 -24.98 -9.90
N LEU A 57 -3.90 -24.20 -9.44
CA LEU A 57 -4.11 -22.80 -9.06
C LEU A 57 -4.61 -22.03 -10.29
N GLU A 58 -5.81 -21.48 -10.22
CA GLU A 58 -6.38 -20.62 -11.25
C GLU A 58 -6.28 -19.15 -10.83
N VAL A 59 -5.86 -18.30 -11.76
CA VAL A 59 -5.67 -16.86 -11.53
C VAL A 59 -6.67 -16.09 -12.39
N GLU A 60 -7.43 -15.20 -11.75
CA GLU A 60 -8.35 -14.30 -12.42
C GLU A 60 -7.85 -12.85 -12.34
N ALA A 61 -7.98 -12.13 -13.45
CA ALA A 61 -7.80 -10.68 -13.48
C ALA A 61 -9.13 -9.96 -13.26
N ILE A 62 -9.08 -8.77 -12.66
CA ILE A 62 -10.25 -7.93 -12.41
C ILE A 62 -10.25 -6.77 -13.41
N ASN A 63 -11.35 -6.63 -14.15
CA ASN A 63 -11.60 -5.46 -15.01
C ASN A 63 -12.91 -4.80 -14.57
N GLY A 64 -12.80 -3.72 -13.79
CA GLY A 64 -13.94 -3.12 -13.10
C GLY A 64 -14.52 -4.07 -12.04
N THR A 65 -15.73 -4.58 -12.28
CA THR A 65 -16.39 -5.58 -11.41
C THR A 65 -16.35 -6.99 -11.99
N LYS A 66 -15.78 -7.17 -13.19
CA LYS A 66 -15.79 -8.46 -13.89
C LYS A 66 -14.51 -9.24 -13.57
N HIS A 67 -14.70 -10.50 -13.22
CA HIS A 67 -13.64 -11.50 -13.09
C HIS A 67 -13.35 -12.14 -14.46
N ILE A 68 -12.07 -12.18 -14.84
CA ILE A 68 -11.61 -12.71 -16.13
C ILE A 68 -10.58 -13.80 -15.87
N LEU A 69 -10.93 -15.04 -16.21
CA LEU A 69 -10.00 -16.16 -16.14
C LEU A 69 -8.83 -15.96 -17.13
N LEU A 70 -7.60 -16.07 -16.64
CA LEU A 70 -6.40 -15.95 -17.48
C LEU A 70 -6.12 -17.29 -18.18
N THR A 71 -6.51 -17.39 -19.46
CA THR A 71 -6.10 -18.54 -20.31
C THR A 71 -4.59 -18.48 -20.60
N PRO A 72 -3.92 -19.61 -20.88
CA PRO A 72 -2.47 -19.62 -21.14
C PRO A 72 -2.04 -18.68 -22.29
N SER A 73 -2.82 -18.60 -23.36
CA SER A 73 -2.53 -17.69 -24.49
C SER A 73 -2.70 -16.23 -24.11
N MET A 74 -3.76 -15.89 -23.37
CA MET A 74 -3.97 -14.53 -22.85
C MET A 74 -2.89 -14.14 -21.84
N ALA A 75 -2.53 -15.04 -20.94
CA ALA A 75 -1.48 -14.82 -19.94
C ALA A 75 -0.14 -14.46 -20.61
N ALA A 76 0.29 -15.26 -21.59
CA ALA A 76 1.53 -15.00 -22.33
C ALA A 76 1.51 -13.67 -23.10
N GLN A 77 0.39 -13.36 -23.78
CA GLN A 77 0.24 -12.10 -24.52
C GLN A 77 0.22 -10.87 -23.60
N CYS A 78 -0.37 -11.02 -22.41
CA CYS A 78 -0.53 -9.96 -21.43
C CYS A 78 0.61 -9.89 -20.39
N GLY A 79 1.69 -10.65 -20.57
CA GLY A 79 2.87 -10.58 -19.70
C GLY A 79 2.66 -11.17 -18.30
N TYR A 80 1.76 -12.15 -18.16
CA TYR A 80 1.61 -12.96 -16.96
C TYR A 80 2.36 -14.28 -17.12
N SER A 81 3.05 -14.70 -16.06
CA SER A 81 3.65 -16.03 -16.00
C SER A 81 3.58 -16.58 -14.58
N MET A 82 3.71 -17.90 -14.46
CA MET A 82 3.68 -18.60 -13.19
C MET A 82 4.76 -19.67 -13.16
N GLU A 83 5.46 -19.74 -12.04
CA GLU A 83 6.51 -20.71 -11.76
C GLU A 83 6.21 -21.37 -10.41
N SER A 84 6.47 -22.67 -10.29
CA SER A 84 6.45 -23.36 -9.01
C SER A 84 7.86 -23.85 -8.72
N ASP A 85 8.34 -23.62 -7.50
CA ASP A 85 9.64 -24.11 -7.07
C ASP A 85 9.58 -25.58 -6.62
N PRO A 86 10.72 -26.29 -6.56
CA PRO A 86 10.76 -27.69 -6.12
C PRO A 86 10.22 -27.94 -4.71
N TRP A 87 10.11 -26.89 -3.88
CA TRP A 87 9.59 -26.98 -2.52
C TRP A 87 8.05 -26.82 -2.47
N GLY A 88 7.43 -26.42 -3.58
CA GLY A 88 5.99 -26.30 -3.75
C GLY A 88 5.44 -24.88 -3.55
N ASN A 89 6.30 -23.87 -3.41
CA ASN A 89 5.83 -22.49 -3.43
C ASN A 89 5.67 -22.02 -4.87
N THR A 90 4.70 -21.13 -5.10
CA THR A 90 4.39 -20.61 -6.43
C THR A 90 4.74 -19.14 -6.51
N ARG A 91 5.30 -18.71 -7.64
CA ARG A 91 5.54 -17.31 -7.99
C ARG A 91 4.74 -16.97 -9.23
N ILE A 92 3.92 -15.94 -9.15
CA ILE A 92 3.22 -15.35 -10.29
C ILE A 92 3.93 -14.03 -10.60
N TYR A 93 4.28 -13.84 -11.86
CA TYR A 93 4.83 -12.60 -12.36
C TYR A 93 3.80 -11.91 -13.24
N THR A 94 3.67 -10.61 -13.08
CA THR A 94 2.84 -9.78 -13.95
C THR A 94 3.65 -8.58 -14.40
N SER A 95 3.74 -8.37 -15.71
CA SER A 95 4.34 -7.19 -16.30
C SER A 95 3.56 -5.94 -15.86
N LEU A 96 4.26 -4.86 -15.52
CA LEU A 96 3.60 -3.58 -15.26
C LEU A 96 2.84 -3.07 -16.50
N MET A 97 3.25 -3.47 -17.71
CA MET A 97 2.54 -3.14 -18.96
C MET A 97 1.56 -4.24 -19.39
N GLY A 98 1.18 -5.14 -18.48
CA GLY A 98 0.25 -6.23 -18.77
C GLY A 98 -1.19 -5.76 -18.95
N CYS A 99 -2.01 -6.56 -19.63
CA CYS A 99 -3.46 -6.31 -19.70
C CYS A 99 -4.04 -6.26 -18.29
N PHE A 100 -5.11 -5.51 -18.04
CA PHE A 100 -5.77 -5.44 -16.73
C PHE A 100 -4.87 -4.99 -15.56
N VAL A 101 -3.65 -4.52 -15.84
CA VAL A 101 -2.80 -3.86 -14.85
C VAL A 101 -3.09 -2.37 -14.90
N ASP A 102 -3.45 -1.82 -13.74
CA ASP A 102 -3.63 -0.37 -13.56
C ASP A 102 -2.45 0.17 -12.76
N ASN A 103 -1.54 0.87 -13.45
CA ASN A 103 -0.41 1.54 -12.79
C ASN A 103 -0.87 2.91 -12.32
N LYS A 104 -1.14 3.01 -11.02
CA LYS A 104 -1.47 4.29 -10.41
C LYS A 104 -0.20 4.96 -9.90
N ASP A 105 0.27 5.97 -10.63
CA ASP A 105 1.30 6.88 -10.14
C ASP A 105 0.66 7.92 -9.21
N ASP A 106 0.76 7.67 -7.91
CA ASP A 106 0.36 8.63 -6.87
C ASP A 106 1.56 9.47 -6.37
N THR A 107 2.70 9.43 -7.08
CA THR A 107 3.90 10.17 -6.70
C THR A 107 3.73 11.65 -7.04
N VAL A 108 3.81 12.53 -6.03
CA VAL A 108 3.88 13.99 -6.23
C VAL A 108 5.34 14.40 -6.00
N PRO A 109 6.16 14.63 -7.04
CA PRO A 109 7.59 14.89 -6.89
C PRO A 109 7.91 16.09 -5.99
N GLU A 110 7.00 17.06 -5.92
CA GLU A 110 7.13 18.28 -5.12
C GLU A 110 6.99 18.04 -3.62
N THR A 111 6.27 17.00 -3.19
CA THR A 111 6.07 16.70 -1.76
C THR A 111 7.18 15.83 -1.18
N ARG A 112 7.98 15.14 -2.02
CA ARG A 112 9.16 14.34 -1.63
C ARG A 112 8.91 13.37 -0.46
N VAL A 113 7.72 12.79 -0.40
CA VAL A 113 7.29 11.89 0.67
C VAL A 113 6.69 10.62 0.07
N PHE A 114 7.17 9.47 0.53
CA PHE A 114 6.63 8.15 0.20
C PHE A 114 5.42 7.88 1.09
N SER A 115 4.24 7.67 0.52
CA SER A 115 3.00 7.42 1.25
C SER A 115 2.48 6.02 0.97
N VAL A 116 2.39 5.20 2.01
CA VAL A 116 1.87 3.83 1.96
C VAL A 116 0.61 3.75 2.80
N PHE A 117 -0.42 3.12 2.27
CA PHE A 117 -1.60 2.73 3.05
C PHE A 117 -1.60 1.23 3.24
N LEU A 118 -2.00 0.79 4.44
CA LEU A 118 -1.97 -0.58 4.96
C LEU A 118 -3.34 -0.92 5.61
N GLY A 119 -4.37 -1.34 4.86
CA GLY A 119 -5.74 -1.62 5.33
C GLY A 119 -6.41 -2.98 5.12
N THR A 120 -7.66 -2.99 5.58
CA THR A 120 -8.62 -4.08 5.80
C THR A 120 -8.21 -5.12 6.84
N PHE A 121 -7.82 -4.63 8.01
CA PHE A 121 -7.64 -5.46 9.21
C PHE A 121 -8.91 -5.52 10.06
N LEU A 122 -9.08 -6.61 10.82
CA LEU A 122 -10.12 -6.69 11.85
C LEU A 122 -9.86 -5.67 12.97
N HIS A 123 -10.89 -5.35 13.75
CA HIS A 123 -10.84 -4.29 14.77
C HIS A 123 -9.87 -4.57 15.93
N ASP A 124 -9.44 -5.82 16.09
CA ASP A 124 -8.52 -6.33 17.13
C ASP A 124 -7.03 -6.27 16.72
N VAL A 125 -6.73 -5.85 15.49
CA VAL A 125 -5.34 -5.73 15.00
C VAL A 125 -4.72 -4.40 15.45
N GLU A 126 -3.48 -4.47 15.97
CA GLU A 126 -2.66 -3.33 16.37
C GLU A 126 -1.33 -3.33 15.60
N LEU A 127 -0.95 -2.18 15.03
CA LEU A 127 0.36 -1.99 14.40
C LEU A 127 1.40 -1.63 15.48
N ARG A 128 2.42 -2.47 15.65
CA ARG A 128 3.47 -2.27 16.65
C ARG A 128 4.82 -1.89 16.05
N ASN A 129 5.22 -2.58 14.98
CA ASN A 129 6.55 -2.45 14.36
C ASN A 129 6.47 -2.35 12.84
N ILE A 130 7.43 -1.64 12.25
CA ILE A 130 7.61 -1.41 10.82
C ILE A 130 9.05 -1.79 10.44
N THR A 131 9.20 -2.66 9.44
CA THR A 131 10.51 -3.08 8.93
C THR A 131 10.93 -2.20 7.77
N PHE A 132 12.04 -1.50 7.95
CA PHE A 132 12.73 -0.72 6.93
C PHE A 132 13.97 -1.46 6.42
N SER A 133 14.56 -0.95 5.33
CA SER A 133 15.81 -1.46 4.77
C SER A 133 16.98 -1.48 5.77
N THR A 134 17.00 -0.51 6.67
CA THR A 134 18.07 -0.32 7.67
C THR A 134 17.79 -1.04 8.99
N GLY A 135 16.61 -1.64 9.17
CA GLY A 135 16.22 -2.29 10.42
C GLY A 135 14.73 -2.15 10.75
N VAL A 136 14.34 -2.66 11.91
CA VAL A 136 12.96 -2.60 12.41
C VAL A 136 12.81 -1.43 13.36
N LEU A 137 11.72 -0.66 13.23
CA LEU A 137 11.35 0.43 14.13
C LEU A 137 9.94 0.21 14.66
N THR A 138 9.70 0.53 15.92
CA THR A 138 8.35 0.64 16.50
C THR A 138 7.58 1.81 15.87
N VAL A 139 6.25 1.85 16.08
CA VAL A 139 5.44 3.00 15.66
C VAL A 139 5.91 4.29 16.35
N GLU A 140 6.26 4.21 17.62
CA GLU A 140 6.77 5.34 18.40
C GLU A 140 8.12 5.83 17.86
N GLU A 141 9.07 4.92 17.59
CA GLU A 141 10.37 5.28 17.01
C GLU A 141 10.23 5.88 15.61
N SER A 142 9.29 5.37 14.81
CA SER A 142 9.01 5.90 13.47
C SER A 142 8.49 7.33 13.54
N ASN A 143 7.54 7.60 14.45
CA ASN A 143 7.01 8.94 14.68
C ASN A 143 8.08 9.89 15.25
N ALA A 144 8.94 9.41 16.15
CA ALA A 144 10.07 10.17 16.69
C ALA A 144 11.11 10.53 15.62
N LYS A 145 11.28 9.69 14.59
CA LYS A 145 12.11 9.95 13.41
C LYS A 145 11.48 10.91 12.39
N GLY A 146 10.25 11.37 12.62
CA GLY A 146 9.53 12.26 11.69
C GLY A 146 8.82 11.53 10.56
N PHE A 147 8.69 10.20 10.63
CA PHE A 147 7.77 9.45 9.77
C PHE A 147 6.37 9.58 10.35
N THR A 148 5.34 9.59 9.51
CA THR A 148 3.96 9.72 10.02
C THR A 148 3.25 8.38 9.93
N VAL A 149 2.89 7.80 11.08
CA VAL A 149 2.10 6.57 11.18
C VAL A 149 0.72 6.90 11.76
N GLN A 150 -0.37 6.60 11.04
CA GLN A 150 -1.74 6.87 11.50
C GLN A 150 -2.63 5.64 11.34
N GLU A 151 -3.55 5.41 12.29
CA GLU A 151 -4.64 4.43 12.19
C GLU A 151 -5.91 5.11 11.70
N HIS A 152 -6.67 4.41 10.86
CA HIS A 152 -7.93 4.84 10.26
C HIS A 152 -8.97 3.73 10.46
N SER A 153 -10.13 4.09 10.99
CA SER A 153 -11.29 3.19 11.06
C SER A 153 -12.16 3.36 9.82
N LEU A 154 -12.52 2.26 9.17
CA LEU A 154 -13.37 2.23 7.97
C LEU A 154 -14.84 1.99 8.34
N ALA A 155 -15.76 2.41 7.48
CA ALA A 155 -17.20 2.35 7.71
C ALA A 155 -17.76 0.93 7.90
N ASN A 156 -17.04 -0.09 7.44
CA ASN A 156 -17.34 -1.51 7.62
C ASN A 156 -16.84 -2.09 8.97
N GLY A 157 -16.30 -1.26 9.86
CA GLY A 157 -15.73 -1.68 11.15
C GLY A 157 -14.30 -2.23 11.06
N SER A 158 -13.71 -2.29 9.87
CA SER A 158 -12.31 -2.68 9.68
C SER A 158 -11.35 -1.50 9.92
N LYS A 159 -10.06 -1.80 10.12
CA LYS A 159 -8.99 -0.82 10.33
C LYS A 159 -8.01 -0.77 9.17
N SER A 160 -7.36 0.38 9.02
CA SER A 160 -6.19 0.56 8.16
C SER A 160 -5.18 1.51 8.77
N PHE A 161 -3.92 1.41 8.37
CA PHE A 161 -2.84 2.29 8.78
C PHE A 161 -2.31 3.06 7.56
N SER A 162 -1.72 4.23 7.78
CA SER A 162 -0.96 4.96 6.76
C SER A 162 0.42 5.29 7.29
N LEU A 163 1.44 5.10 6.46
CA LEU A 163 2.83 5.45 6.72
C LEU A 163 3.30 6.49 5.71
N GLN A 164 3.88 7.58 6.17
CA GLN A 164 4.55 8.58 5.32
C GLN A 164 6.02 8.71 5.69
N VAL A 165 6.91 8.60 4.71
CA VAL A 165 8.36 8.64 4.90
C VAL A 165 8.99 9.63 3.91
N PRO A 166 9.71 10.66 4.37
CA PRO A 166 10.44 11.57 3.49
C PRO A 166 11.47 10.85 2.61
N PHE A 167 11.64 11.28 1.36
CA PHE A 167 12.59 10.67 0.42
C PHE A 167 14.06 10.85 0.83
N ASP A 168 14.36 11.87 1.62
CA ASP A 168 15.69 12.12 2.14
C ASP A 168 16.04 11.23 3.34
N ALA A 169 15.06 10.54 3.93
CA ALA A 169 15.24 9.65 5.07
C ALA A 169 16.26 8.54 4.79
N ASP A 170 17.01 8.18 5.83
CA ASP A 170 18.06 7.15 5.83
C ASP A 170 17.53 5.74 5.48
N VAL A 171 16.24 5.51 5.74
CA VAL A 171 15.53 4.26 5.44
C VAL A 171 15.14 4.10 3.96
N VAL A 172 15.22 5.16 3.15
CA VAL A 172 14.84 5.15 1.73
C VAL A 172 16.07 4.86 0.87
N PHE A 173 16.03 3.77 0.11
CA PHE A 173 17.08 3.45 -0.85
C PHE A 173 17.11 4.48 -1.98
N LYS A 174 18.27 5.09 -2.20
CA LYS A 174 18.52 6.03 -3.29
C LYS A 174 19.34 5.32 -4.36
N HIS A 175 18.84 5.28 -5.59
CA HIS A 175 19.64 4.85 -6.73
C HIS A 175 20.47 6.05 -7.18
N VAL A 176 21.80 5.90 -7.15
CA VAL A 176 22.77 6.93 -7.55
C VAL A 176 23.22 6.65 -8.98
#